data_AF-A0ABD6AWV9-F1
#
_entry.id   AF-A0ABD6AWV9-F1
#
_cell.length_a   1.000
_cell.length_b   1.000
_cell.length_c   1.000
_cell.angle_alpha   90.00
_cell.angle_beta   90.00
_cell.angle_gamma   90.00
#
_symmetry.space_group_name_H-M   'P 1'
#
loop_
_entity.id
_entity.type
_entity.pdbx_description
1 polymer ?
#
loop_
_entity_poly.entity_id
_entity_poly.type
_entity_poly.pdbx_seq_one_letter_code
_entity_poly.pdbx_strand_id
1 'polypeptide(L)'
;MPSRRDFLTGVAAAGFSAIAGCSGYLDRTNGTVFRKTVSVAHPTNDRGPVWVSAAILSLGGDGKSVIAQYDPEYAAVNGGAGELSVSAEQEEVMAQRFTDVEYIAGVMPGEGESGPIREAHRTDFNDMHVGGSATVGEYSTDDGGYFRLHGADSPQQPLTIKETTQFDLDDWF
;
A
#
# COMPACT_ATOMS: atom_id res chain seq x y z
N MET A 1 -3.08 -14.20 57.62
CA MET A 1 -3.67 -13.98 56.28
C MET A 1 -2.52 -14.11 55.29
N PRO A 2 -2.60 -14.99 54.27
CA PRO A 2 -3.31 -14.61 53.04
C PRO A 2 -4.29 -15.66 52.48
N SER A 3 -5.17 -15.08 51.65
CA SER A 3 -6.28 -15.52 50.81
C SER A 3 -6.46 -17.00 50.43
N ARG A 4 -7.68 -17.48 50.74
CA ARG A 4 -8.43 -18.48 49.99
C ARG A 4 -9.11 -17.83 48.79
N ARG A 5 -9.02 -18.50 47.63
CA ARG A 5 -10.05 -18.73 46.60
C ARG A 5 -9.33 -19.24 45.35
N ASP A 6 -9.40 -20.53 45.08
CA ASP A 6 -10.42 -21.19 44.23
C ASP A 6 -10.09 -20.91 42.74
N PHE A 7 -10.00 -21.86 41.81
CA PHE A 7 -10.39 -23.26 41.77
C PHE A 7 -9.67 -23.95 40.59
N LEU A 8 -9.61 -25.27 40.69
CA LEU A 8 -9.11 -26.29 39.75
C LEU A 8 -9.72 -26.15 38.34
N THR A 9 -9.15 -26.65 37.25
CA THR A 9 -9.22 -28.05 36.72
C THR A 9 -8.72 -27.94 35.27
N GLY A 10 -8.06 -28.85 34.58
CA GLY A 10 -7.63 -30.23 34.78
C GLY A 10 -6.91 -30.64 33.49
N VAL A 11 -5.84 -31.42 33.63
CA VAL A 11 -5.14 -32.07 32.51
C VAL A 11 -5.94 -33.30 32.11
N ALA A 12 -6.18 -33.52 30.81
CA ALA A 12 -5.86 -34.79 30.11
C ALA A 12 -6.53 -34.92 28.73
N ALA A 13 -5.67 -35.25 27.76
CA ALA A 13 -5.85 -36.25 26.71
C ALA A 13 -7.09 -36.18 25.79
N ALA A 14 -6.86 -35.97 24.50
CA ALA A 14 -6.73 -37.07 23.54
C ALA A 14 -6.75 -36.55 22.10
N GLY A 15 -6.01 -37.23 21.23
CA GLY A 15 -6.38 -37.35 19.82
C GLY A 15 -5.63 -36.44 18.86
N PHE A 16 -4.49 -36.95 18.37
CA PHE A 16 -4.11 -36.70 16.98
C PHE A 16 -5.32 -36.99 16.08
N SER A 17 -5.88 -35.94 15.49
CA SER A 17 -6.59 -36.03 14.21
C SER A 17 -5.83 -35.12 13.27
N ALA A 18 -5.12 -35.76 12.35
CA ALA A 18 -4.38 -35.11 11.28
C ALA A 18 -5.28 -34.11 10.55
N ILE A 19 -5.04 -32.82 10.72
CA ILE A 19 -5.35 -31.85 9.67
C ILE A 19 -4.14 -31.87 8.74
N ALA A 20 -4.10 -32.88 7.87
CA ALA A 20 -3.46 -32.71 6.59
C ALA A 20 -4.32 -31.68 5.83
N GLY A 21 -3.93 -30.41 5.93
CA GLY A 21 -4.63 -29.29 5.32
C GLY A 21 -3.64 -28.19 4.98
N CYS A 22 -2.87 -28.44 3.92
CA CYS A 22 -2.12 -27.46 3.13
C CYS A 22 -1.39 -26.35 3.92
N SER A 23 -0.15 -26.62 4.34
CA SER A 23 0.84 -25.60 4.73
C SER A 23 1.33 -24.77 3.52
N GLY A 24 0.44 -24.17 2.74
CA GLY A 24 0.82 -23.53 1.47
C GLY A 24 -0.06 -22.39 0.95
N TYR A 25 -0.97 -21.80 1.74
CA TYR A 25 -1.95 -20.82 1.22
C TYR A 25 -2.19 -19.57 2.09
N LEU A 26 -1.43 -19.33 3.16
CA LEU A 26 -1.66 -18.19 4.08
C LEU A 26 -0.80 -16.95 3.79
N ASP A 27 -0.02 -16.93 2.71
CA ASP A 27 0.97 -15.86 2.46
C ASP A 27 0.44 -14.71 1.59
N ARG A 28 -0.89 -14.67 1.36
CA ARG A 28 -1.53 -13.69 0.47
C ARG A 28 -2.71 -13.00 1.15
N THR A 29 -2.70 -11.69 1.09
CA THR A 29 -3.78 -10.81 1.53
C THR A 29 -4.54 -10.33 0.30
N ASN A 30 -5.84 -10.64 0.23
CA ASN A 30 -6.73 -10.03 -0.76
C ASN A 30 -7.51 -8.88 -0.12
N GLY A 31 -7.60 -7.76 -0.82
CA GLY A 31 -8.29 -6.59 -0.31
C GLY A 31 -8.49 -5.50 -1.34
N THR A 32 -9.12 -4.41 -0.91
CA THR A 32 -9.33 -3.23 -1.75
C THR A 32 -8.13 -2.31 -1.65
N VAL A 33 -7.59 -1.88 -2.79
CA VAL A 33 -6.54 -0.85 -2.79
C VAL A 33 -7.18 0.48 -2.39
N PHE A 34 -6.81 1.02 -1.24
CA PHE A 34 -7.42 2.26 -0.74
C PHE A 34 -6.50 3.47 -0.89
N ARG A 35 -5.20 3.27 -1.13
CA ARG A 35 -4.24 4.36 -1.32
C ARG A 35 -3.06 3.92 -2.16
N LYS A 36 -2.55 4.84 -2.96
CA LYS A 36 -1.27 4.79 -3.64
C LYS A 36 -0.52 6.09 -3.39
N THR A 37 0.78 6.00 -3.13
CA THR A 37 1.66 7.15 -2.90
C THR A 37 2.98 6.92 -3.62
N VAL A 38 3.49 7.95 -4.29
CA VAL A 38 4.87 8.04 -4.78
C VAL A 38 5.60 8.97 -3.85
N SER A 39 6.61 8.45 -3.14
CA SER A 39 7.45 9.22 -2.22
C SER A 39 8.86 9.33 -2.78
N VAL A 40 9.48 10.49 -2.60
CA VAL A 40 10.86 10.75 -3.03
C VAL A 40 11.66 11.32 -1.87
N ALA A 41 12.93 10.94 -1.83
CA ALA A 41 13.88 11.35 -0.80
C ALA A 41 14.68 12.57 -1.28
N HIS A 42 14.24 13.78 -0.88
CA HIS A 42 14.90 15.03 -1.23
C HIS A 42 16.25 15.14 -0.51
N PRO A 43 17.38 15.32 -1.22
CA PRO A 43 18.68 15.49 -0.58
C PRO A 43 18.68 16.76 0.29
N THR A 44 19.17 16.67 1.52
CA THR A 44 19.47 17.87 2.32
C THR A 44 20.95 17.93 2.64
N ASN A 45 21.52 19.13 2.68
CA ASN A 45 22.96 19.32 2.83
C ASN A 45 23.51 18.78 4.16
N ASP A 46 22.72 18.77 5.24
CA ASP A 46 23.25 18.60 6.60
C ASP A 46 22.49 17.60 7.52
N ARG A 47 21.34 17.04 7.11
CA ARG A 47 20.47 16.25 8.04
C ARG A 47 19.94 14.92 7.49
N GLY A 48 20.50 14.43 6.39
CA GLY A 48 19.97 13.26 5.70
C GLY A 48 18.75 13.62 4.83
N PRO A 49 18.32 12.70 3.96
CA PRO A 49 17.22 12.99 3.05
C PRO A 49 15.90 13.22 3.77
N VAL A 50 15.07 14.11 3.23
CA VAL A 50 13.70 14.35 3.68
C VAL A 50 12.74 13.71 2.70
N TRP A 51 11.92 12.78 3.19
CA TRP A 51 10.89 12.14 2.37
C TRP A 51 9.70 13.06 2.17
N VAL A 52 9.30 13.21 0.91
CA VAL A 52 8.10 13.96 0.49
C VAL A 52 7.29 13.16 -0.51
N SER A 53 5.98 13.39 -0.54
CA SER A 53 5.12 12.74 -1.52
C SER A 53 5.08 13.55 -2.80
N ALA A 54 5.57 12.97 -3.90
CA ALA A 54 5.40 13.51 -5.25
C ALA A 54 3.99 13.25 -5.80
N ALA A 55 3.33 12.19 -5.34
CA ALA A 55 1.93 11.92 -5.69
C ALA A 55 1.21 11.08 -4.64
N ILE A 56 -0.09 11.31 -4.49
CA ILE A 56 -1.02 10.55 -3.64
C ILE A 56 -2.35 10.41 -4.39
N LEU A 57 -2.86 9.18 -4.44
CA LEU A 57 -4.23 8.87 -4.84
C LEU A 57 -4.88 8.05 -3.73
N SER A 58 -6.01 8.50 -3.20
CA SER A 58 -6.70 7.84 -2.08
C SER A 58 -8.19 7.65 -2.36
N LEU A 59 -8.73 6.51 -1.95
CA LEU A 59 -10.15 6.22 -1.93
C LEU A 59 -10.81 7.04 -0.80
N GLY A 60 -11.88 7.74 -1.13
CA GLY A 60 -12.68 8.46 -0.16
C GLY A 60 -13.38 7.49 0.80
N GLY A 61 -13.75 7.98 2.00
CA GLY A 61 -14.43 7.17 3.00
C GLY A 61 -15.81 6.65 2.58
N ASP A 62 -16.36 7.12 1.45
CA ASP A 62 -17.59 6.60 0.84
C ASP A 62 -17.35 5.36 -0.05
N GLY A 63 -16.10 4.98 -0.27
CA GLY A 63 -15.70 3.86 -1.12
C GLY A 63 -15.99 4.04 -2.61
N LYS A 64 -16.38 5.25 -3.04
CA LYS A 64 -16.82 5.53 -4.42
C LYS A 64 -16.18 6.76 -5.02
N SER A 65 -15.50 7.56 -4.20
CA SER A 65 -14.80 8.75 -4.64
C SER A 65 -13.30 8.62 -4.49
N VAL A 66 -12.54 9.46 -5.20
CA VAL A 66 -11.09 9.57 -5.03
C VAL A 66 -10.66 11.01 -4.81
N ILE A 67 -9.56 11.15 -4.08
CA ILE A 67 -8.82 12.40 -3.88
C ILE A 67 -7.41 12.18 -4.45
N ALA A 68 -6.97 13.08 -5.31
CA ALA A 68 -5.64 13.04 -5.91
C ALA A 68 -4.86 14.32 -5.62
N GLN A 69 -3.58 14.18 -5.29
CA GLN A 69 -2.60 15.26 -5.24
C GLN A 69 -1.34 14.77 -5.95
N TYR A 70 -0.84 15.47 -6.95
CA TYR A 70 0.36 15.01 -7.68
C TYR A 70 1.10 16.13 -8.39
N ASP A 71 2.39 15.92 -8.55
CA ASP A 71 3.22 16.64 -9.51
C ASP A 71 3.22 15.89 -10.86
N PRO A 72 2.77 16.53 -11.97
CA PRO A 72 2.72 15.90 -13.29
C PRO A 72 4.10 15.59 -13.88
N GLU A 73 5.19 16.19 -13.39
CA GLU A 73 6.55 15.82 -13.79
C GLU A 73 6.89 14.41 -13.33
N TYR A 74 6.39 13.99 -12.17
CA TYR A 74 6.80 12.76 -11.50
C TYR A 74 5.76 11.63 -11.54
N ALA A 75 4.48 11.93 -11.79
CA ALA A 75 3.44 10.90 -11.90
C ALA A 75 2.25 11.32 -12.79
N ALA A 76 1.49 10.33 -13.24
CA ALA A 76 0.23 10.53 -13.96
C ALA A 76 -0.96 10.00 -13.14
N VAL A 77 -2.09 10.71 -13.18
CA VAL A 77 -3.32 10.31 -12.49
C VAL A 77 -4.49 10.24 -13.46
N ASN A 78 -5.23 9.12 -13.39
CA ASN A 78 -6.57 8.99 -13.95
C ASN A 78 -7.52 8.55 -12.82
N GLY A 79 -8.07 9.55 -12.12
CA GLY A 79 -8.89 9.32 -10.94
C GLY A 79 -10.18 8.54 -11.21
N GLY A 80 -10.78 8.67 -12.40
CA GLY A 80 -11.99 7.92 -12.76
C GLY A 80 -11.76 6.41 -12.86
N ALA A 81 -10.54 6.00 -13.21
CA ALA A 81 -10.09 4.61 -13.25
C ALA A 81 -9.35 4.16 -11.98
N GLY A 82 -9.17 5.05 -10.99
CA GLY A 82 -8.38 4.76 -9.79
C GLY A 82 -6.87 4.58 -10.06
N GLU A 83 -6.37 5.18 -11.14
CA GLU A 83 -5.00 5.01 -11.60
C GLU A 83 -4.09 6.15 -11.11
N LEU A 84 -2.98 5.77 -10.49
CA LEU A 84 -1.79 6.60 -10.27
C LEU A 84 -0.61 5.81 -10.81
N SER A 85 0.07 6.29 -11.83
CA SER A 85 1.15 5.56 -12.49
C SER A 85 2.39 6.41 -12.67
N VAL A 86 3.53 5.73 -12.78
CA VAL A 86 4.83 6.33 -13.03
C VAL A 86 5.45 5.66 -14.25
N SER A 87 5.74 6.43 -15.28
CA SER A 87 6.42 5.94 -16.49
C SER A 87 7.91 5.63 -16.20
N ALA A 88 8.57 4.94 -17.12
CA ALA A 88 10.01 4.70 -16.98
C ALA A 88 10.79 6.02 -17.05
N GLU A 89 10.37 6.93 -17.94
CA GLU A 89 10.97 8.26 -18.06
C GLU A 89 10.80 9.09 -16.78
N GLN A 90 9.63 9.04 -16.14
CA GLN A 90 9.39 9.74 -14.87
C GLN A 90 10.25 9.16 -13.72
N GLU A 91 10.39 7.84 -13.66
CA GLU A 91 11.29 7.16 -12.71
C GLU A 91 12.76 7.58 -12.92
N GLU A 92 13.22 7.65 -14.17
CA GLU A 92 14.56 8.13 -14.50
C GLU A 92 14.78 9.60 -14.09
N VAL A 93 13.79 10.47 -14.30
CA VAL A 93 13.86 11.87 -13.85
C VAL A 93 13.95 11.95 -12.32
N MET A 94 13.12 11.19 -11.60
CA MET A 94 13.18 11.14 -10.14
C MET A 94 14.53 10.61 -9.63
N ALA A 95 15.06 9.55 -10.23
CA ALA A 95 16.35 8.98 -9.87
C ALA A 95 17.55 9.91 -10.12
N GLN A 96 17.41 10.92 -11.00
CA GLN A 96 18.43 11.94 -11.24
C GLN A 96 18.37 13.08 -10.22
N ARG A 97 17.19 13.37 -9.68
CA ARG A 97 16.95 14.54 -8.80
C ARG A 97 16.92 14.18 -7.32
N PHE A 98 16.43 12.99 -6.99
CA PHE A 98 16.23 12.53 -5.63
C PHE A 98 17.21 11.41 -5.29
N THR A 99 17.45 11.26 -4.00
CA THR A 99 18.37 10.22 -3.51
C THR A 99 17.74 8.83 -3.52
N ASP A 100 16.42 8.76 -3.48
CA ASP A 100 15.66 7.50 -3.45
C ASP A 100 14.19 7.75 -3.84
N VAL A 101 13.50 6.68 -4.25
CA VAL A 101 12.10 6.68 -4.69
C VAL A 101 11.38 5.45 -4.13
N GLU A 102 10.25 5.67 -3.46
CA GLU A 102 9.40 4.62 -2.91
C GLU A 102 8.02 4.64 -3.57
N TYR A 103 7.56 3.48 -4.03
CA TYR A 103 6.20 3.28 -4.51
C TYR A 103 5.39 2.56 -3.45
N ILE A 104 4.45 3.25 -2.82
CA ILE A 104 3.76 2.75 -1.65
C ILE A 104 2.28 2.52 -2.00
N ALA A 105 1.75 1.35 -1.67
CA ALA A 105 0.34 1.04 -1.79
C ALA A 105 -0.25 0.68 -0.43
N GLY A 106 -1.57 0.82 -0.30
CA GLY A 106 -2.33 0.35 0.86
C GLY A 106 -3.45 -0.57 0.39
N VAL A 107 -3.51 -1.78 0.93
CA VAL A 107 -4.54 -2.79 0.62
C VAL A 107 -5.31 -3.11 1.89
N MET A 108 -6.61 -2.85 1.89
CA MET A 108 -7.52 -3.08 3.03
C MET A 108 -8.19 -4.46 2.89
N PRO A 109 -7.86 -5.43 3.76
CA PRO A 109 -8.50 -6.75 3.73
C PRO A 109 -9.92 -6.69 4.31
N GLY A 110 -10.95 -6.87 3.47
CA GLY A 110 -12.36 -7.04 3.89
C GLY A 110 -12.94 -5.87 4.70
N GLU A 111 -14.03 -6.13 5.46
CA GLU A 111 -14.61 -5.16 6.39
C GLU A 111 -13.77 -5.09 7.69
N GLY A 112 -12.79 -4.20 7.71
CA GLY A 112 -11.86 -4.00 8.84
C GLY A 112 -10.92 -2.80 8.63
N GLU A 113 -10.24 -2.40 9.71
CA GLU A 113 -9.36 -1.21 9.80
C GLU A 113 -8.36 -1.07 8.63
N SER A 114 -7.91 0.16 8.38
CA SER A 114 -6.88 0.51 7.38
C SER A 114 -5.81 -0.57 7.27
N GLY A 115 -5.80 -1.29 6.14
CA GLY A 115 -4.84 -2.36 5.92
C GLY A 115 -3.40 -1.83 5.80
N PRO A 116 -2.40 -2.72 5.83
CA PRO A 116 -1.01 -2.31 5.85
C PRO A 116 -0.68 -1.45 4.61
N ILE A 117 0.07 -0.38 4.84
CA ILE A 117 0.66 0.45 3.80
C ILE A 117 2.11 -0.03 3.65
N ARG A 118 2.49 -0.54 2.48
CA ARG A 118 3.84 -1.08 2.22
C ARG A 118 4.35 -0.66 0.84
N GLU A 119 5.66 -0.74 0.68
CA GLU A 119 6.35 -0.50 -0.58
C GLU A 119 6.03 -1.60 -1.60
N ALA A 120 6.13 -1.28 -2.88
CA ALA A 120 5.96 -2.16 -4.02
C ALA A 120 6.98 -1.80 -5.10
N HIS A 121 7.29 -2.74 -6.00
CA HIS A 121 8.00 -2.38 -7.23
C HIS A 121 7.12 -1.51 -8.12
N ARG A 122 7.72 -0.64 -8.95
CA ARG A 122 6.97 0.26 -9.85
C ARG A 122 5.94 -0.46 -10.73
N THR A 123 6.29 -1.63 -11.26
CA THR A 123 5.39 -2.43 -12.10
C THR A 123 4.16 -2.89 -11.33
N ASP A 124 4.37 -3.51 -10.17
CA ASP A 124 3.30 -3.98 -9.28
C ASP A 124 2.46 -2.80 -8.78
N PHE A 125 3.11 -1.68 -8.46
CA PHE A 125 2.43 -0.43 -8.13
C PHE A 125 1.53 0.03 -9.28
N ASN A 126 2.04 0.15 -10.50
CA ASN A 126 1.28 0.63 -11.66
C ASN A 126 0.07 -0.27 -11.98
N ASP A 127 0.19 -1.58 -11.78
CA ASP A 127 -0.89 -2.55 -12.05
C ASP A 127 -2.03 -2.51 -11.01
N MET A 128 -1.80 -1.88 -9.83
CA MET A 128 -2.84 -1.71 -8.81
C MET A 128 -3.71 -0.47 -9.08
N HIS A 129 -5.03 -0.62 -8.90
CA HIS A 129 -6.00 0.47 -9.03
C HIS A 129 -6.69 0.76 -7.70
N VAL A 130 -6.67 2.03 -7.25
CA VAL A 130 -7.44 2.47 -6.08
C VAL A 130 -8.93 2.21 -6.31
N GLY A 131 -9.63 1.64 -5.33
CA GLY A 131 -11.02 1.19 -5.43
C GLY A 131 -11.22 -0.16 -6.14
N GLY A 132 -10.15 -0.73 -6.69
CA GLY A 132 -10.09 -2.09 -7.21
C GLY A 132 -9.64 -3.11 -6.16
N SER A 133 -9.73 -4.40 -6.51
CA SER A 133 -9.18 -5.48 -5.67
C SER A 133 -7.72 -5.74 -6.01
N ALA A 134 -6.92 -6.08 -5.01
CA ALA A 134 -5.56 -6.60 -5.17
C ALA A 134 -5.32 -7.77 -4.23
N THR A 135 -4.68 -8.81 -4.76
CA THR A 135 -4.11 -9.91 -3.98
C THR A 135 -2.61 -9.71 -3.90
N VAL A 136 -2.11 -9.41 -2.71
CA VAL A 136 -0.69 -9.14 -2.44
C VAL A 136 -0.12 -10.22 -1.51
N GLY A 137 1.12 -10.62 -1.75
CA GLY A 137 1.89 -11.43 -0.80
C GLY A 137 2.89 -10.58 -0.04
N GLU A 138 3.26 -11.00 1.17
CA GLU A 138 4.39 -10.39 1.87
C GLU A 138 5.69 -10.85 1.21
N TYR A 139 6.57 -9.89 0.90
CA TYR A 139 7.91 -10.17 0.43
C TYR A 139 8.89 -9.36 1.28
N SER A 140 9.60 -10.02 2.20
CA SER A 140 10.62 -9.35 2.99
C SER A 140 11.98 -9.50 2.31
N THR A 141 12.70 -8.39 2.23
CA THR A 141 14.14 -8.38 2.01
C THR A 141 14.84 -7.97 3.32
N ASP A 142 16.17 -7.99 3.34
CA ASP A 142 16.94 -7.49 4.48
C ASP A 142 16.72 -5.97 4.73
N ASP A 143 16.24 -5.25 3.71
CA ASP A 143 16.06 -3.79 3.70
C ASP A 143 14.61 -3.34 4.04
N GLY A 144 13.64 -4.26 4.10
CA GLY A 144 12.24 -3.93 4.36
C GLY A 144 11.22 -4.92 3.79
N GLY A 145 9.94 -4.65 4.06
CA GLY A 145 8.81 -5.46 3.60
C GLY A 145 8.08 -4.84 2.41
N TYR A 146 8.06 -5.55 1.28
CA TYR A 146 7.39 -5.19 0.04
C TYR A 146 6.09 -5.97 -0.14
N PHE A 147 5.17 -5.41 -0.92
CA PHE A 147 4.12 -6.15 -1.58
C PHE A 147 4.66 -6.80 -2.84
N ARG A 148 4.35 -8.09 -2.99
CA ARG A 148 4.41 -8.77 -4.28
C ARG A 148 3.00 -8.93 -4.82
N LEU A 149 2.72 -8.38 -6.00
CA LEU A 149 1.40 -8.50 -6.60
C LEU A 149 1.19 -9.90 -7.19
N HIS A 150 0.03 -10.49 -6.91
CA HIS A 150 -0.39 -11.76 -7.49
C HIS A 150 -1.62 -11.64 -8.40
N GLY A 151 -2.35 -10.53 -8.28
CA GLY A 151 -3.47 -10.18 -9.13
C GLY A 151 -4.06 -8.85 -8.69
N ALA A 152 -4.53 -8.07 -9.67
CA ALA A 152 -5.25 -6.83 -9.43
C ALA A 152 -6.39 -6.73 -10.44
N ASP A 153 -7.51 -6.16 -9.99
CA ASP A 153 -8.65 -5.83 -10.83
C ASP A 153 -8.95 -4.33 -10.70
N SER A 154 -9.42 -3.72 -11.78
CA SER A 154 -9.91 -2.34 -11.74
C SER A 154 -11.20 -2.21 -10.91
N PRO A 155 -11.58 -1.00 -10.49
CA PRO A 155 -12.87 -0.75 -9.83
C PRO A 155 -14.03 -1.27 -10.69
N GLN A 156 -14.99 -1.97 -10.06
CA GLN A 156 -16.17 -2.51 -10.78
C GLN A 156 -17.09 -1.41 -11.34
N GLN A 157 -16.99 -0.19 -10.81
CA GLN A 157 -17.70 0.98 -11.27
C GLN A 157 -16.72 2.16 -11.34
N PRO A 158 -16.90 3.09 -12.30
CA PRO A 158 -16.08 4.30 -12.36
C PRO A 158 -16.14 5.07 -11.03
N LEU A 159 -14.99 5.56 -10.58
CA LEU A 159 -14.89 6.35 -9.36
C LEU A 159 -15.24 7.81 -9.63
N THR A 160 -15.86 8.45 -8.66
CA THR A 160 -16.15 9.89 -8.73
C THR A 160 -14.92 10.66 -8.28
N ILE A 161 -14.39 11.53 -9.15
CA ILE A 161 -13.30 12.42 -8.76
C ILE A 161 -13.89 13.49 -7.83
N LYS A 162 -13.47 13.48 -6.56
CA LYS A 162 -13.91 14.47 -5.57
C LYS A 162 -13.00 15.69 -5.60
N GLU A 163 -11.69 15.46 -5.70
CA GLU A 163 -10.68 16.50 -5.67
C GLU A 163 -9.46 16.05 -6.48
N THR A 164 -8.84 16.98 -7.18
CA THR A 164 -7.56 16.78 -7.88
C THR A 164 -6.76 18.06 -7.80
N THR A 165 -5.62 17.98 -7.11
CA THR A 165 -4.70 19.10 -6.92
C THR A 165 -3.39 18.78 -7.60
N GLN A 166 -3.02 19.60 -8.57
CA GLN A 166 -1.66 19.58 -9.15
C GLN A 166 -0.78 20.55 -8.36
N PHE A 167 0.47 20.17 -8.13
CA PHE A 167 1.47 21.04 -7.53
C PHE A 167 2.81 20.85 -8.25
N ASP A 168 3.74 21.77 -8.01
CA ASP A 168 5.14 21.66 -8.40
C ASP A 168 5.93 21.37 -7.11
N LEU A 169 6.60 20.22 -7.06
CA LEU A 169 7.37 19.81 -5.88
C LEU A 169 8.64 20.67 -5.73
N ASP A 170 9.17 21.20 -6.84
CA ASP A 170 10.38 22.02 -6.83
C ASP A 170 10.13 23.38 -6.17
N ASP A 171 8.88 23.86 -6.11
CA ASP A 171 8.51 25.08 -5.39
C ASP A 171 8.65 24.95 -3.85
N TRP A 172 8.85 23.75 -3.33
CA TRP A 172 8.88 23.46 -1.88
C TRP A 172 10.30 23.41 -1.30
N PHE A 173 11.34 23.49 -2.15
CA PHE A 173 12.75 23.33 -1.78
C PHE A 173 13.66 24.37 -2.45
#